data_AF-A0A538G550-F1
#
_entry.id   AF-A0A538G550-F1
#
_cell.length_a   1.000
_cell.length_b   1.000
_cell.length_c   1.000
_cell.angle_alpha   90.00
_cell.angle_beta   90.00
_cell.angle_gamma   90.00
#
_symmetry.space_group_name_H-M   'P 1'
#
loop_
_entity.id
_entity.type
_entity.pdbx_description
1 polymer ?
#
loop_
_entity_poly.entity_id
_entity_poly.type
_entity_poly.pdbx_seq_one_letter_code
_entity_poly.pdbx_strand_id
1 'polypeptide(L)' 'MRDGGTTFPLVALVILDGWGIAAPGPGNAVELAETPVFDALWSRYPHTTLDASGEAVGLPDGQMGNSEVG' A
#
# COMPACT_ATOMS: atom_id res chain seq x y z
N MET A 1 -19.06 -21.05 -0.17
CA MET A 1 -20.46 -21.19 0.28
C MET A 1 -21.19 -19.91 -0.08
N ARG A 2 -22.24 -19.98 -0.89
CA ARG A 2 -23.10 -18.82 -1.19
C ARG A 2 -24.29 -18.90 -0.25
N ASP A 3 -24.28 -18.10 0.80
CA ASP A 3 -25.47 -17.88 1.64
C ASP A 3 -26.46 -16.99 0.88
N GLY A 4 -27.75 -17.22 1.13
CA GLY A 4 -28.86 -16.80 0.28
C GLY A 4 -28.91 -15.31 -0.10
N GLY A 5 -29.10 -15.07 -1.40
CA GLY A 5 -29.74 -13.86 -1.96
C GLY A 5 -29.00 -12.53 -1.88
N THR A 6 -27.92 -12.41 -1.11
CA THR A 6 -27.15 -11.16 -1.00
C THR A 6 -25.92 -11.21 -1.91
N THR A 7 -25.80 -10.24 -2.81
CA THR A 7 -24.60 -10.08 -3.67
C THR A 7 -23.73 -9.00 -3.05
N PHE A 8 -22.53 -9.38 -2.59
CA PHE A 8 -21.51 -8.42 -2.18
C PHE A 8 -20.66 -8.02 -3.39
N PRO A 9 -20.20 -6.76 -3.46
CA PRO A 9 -19.22 -6.38 -4.46
C PRO A 9 -17.96 -7.23 -4.27
N LEU A 10 -17.39 -7.71 -5.39
CA LEU A 10 -16.10 -8.38 -5.37
C LEU A 10 -15.02 -7.33 -5.11
N VAL A 11 -14.14 -7.63 -4.16
CA VAL A 11 -13.02 -6.78 -3.79
C VAL A 11 -11.73 -7.55 -4.04
N ALA A 12 -10.76 -6.88 -4.66
CA ALA A 12 -9.39 -7.36 -4.77
C ALA A 12 -8.48 -6.47 -3.91
N LEU A 13 -7.73 -7.07 -3.00
CA LEU A 13 -6.65 -6.41 -2.30
C LEU A 13 -5.34 -6.69 -3.04
N VAL A 14 -4.61 -5.64 -3.41
CA VAL A 14 -3.31 -5.73 -4.08
C VAL A 14 -2.27 -5.12 -3.17
N ILE A 15 -1.27 -5.91 -2.78
CA ILE A 15 -0.14 -5.47 -1.94
C ILE A 15 1.08 -5.38 -2.85
N LEU A 16 1.64 -4.17 -2.99
CA LEU A 16 2.93 -3.95 -3.64
C LEU A 16 4.01 -4.03 -2.55
N ASP A 17 4.61 -5.20 -2.37
CA ASP A 17 5.62 -5.41 -1.32
C ASP A 17 6.83 -4.49 -1.52
N GLY A 18 7.28 -3.83 -0.46
CA GLY A 18 8.36 -2.83 -0.49
C GLY A 18 8.02 -1.50 -1.17
N TRP A 19 6.74 -1.18 -1.40
CA TRP A 19 6.32 0.08 -2.02
C TRP A 19 5.89 1.14 -0.99
N GLY A 20 6.76 2.11 -0.71
CA GLY A 20 6.53 3.18 0.26
C GLY A 20 6.45 4.58 -0.34
N ILE A 21 6.01 5.56 0.47
CA ILE A 21 6.06 6.99 0.15
C ILE A 21 7.32 7.58 0.78
N ALA A 22 8.21 8.12 -0.05
CA ALA A 22 9.44 8.79 0.37
C ALA A 22 9.64 10.09 -0.41
N ALA A 23 10.51 10.96 0.10
CA ALA A 23 10.92 12.16 -0.64
C ALA A 23 11.55 11.78 -2.00
N PRO A 24 11.40 12.62 -3.04
CA PRO A 24 12.03 12.37 -4.34
C PRO A 24 13.55 12.41 -4.22
N GLY A 25 14.25 11.61 -5.03
CA GLY A 25 15.70 11.55 -4.97
C GLY A 25 16.29 10.39 -5.76
N PRO A 26 17.62 10.39 -5.97
CA PRO A 26 18.28 9.44 -6.86
C PRO A 26 18.19 7.97 -6.45
N GLY A 27 17.80 7.68 -5.19
CA GLY A 27 17.56 6.32 -4.69
C GLY A 27 16.09 5.91 -4.64
N ASN A 28 15.15 6.79 -5.03
CA ASN A 28 13.72 6.53 -4.96
C ASN A 28 13.25 5.86 -6.25
N ALA A 29 13.33 4.53 -6.30
CA ALA A 29 12.94 3.77 -7.48
C ALA A 29 11.45 3.93 -7.85
N VAL A 30 10.57 4.16 -6.87
CA VAL A 30 9.13 4.40 -7.11
C VAL A 30 8.92 5.71 -7.86
N GLU A 31 9.64 6.76 -7.47
CA GLU A 31 9.59 8.07 -8.13
C GLU A 31 10.25 8.05 -9.52
N LEU A 32 11.34 7.31 -9.69
CA LEU A 32 12.10 7.26 -10.95
C LEU A 32 11.50 6.31 -12.00
N ALA A 33 10.59 5.42 -11.62
CA ALA A 33 10.00 4.45 -12.52
C ALA A 33 8.85 5.03 -13.36
N GLU A 34 8.62 4.48 -14.54
CA GLU A 34 7.38 4.72 -15.29
C GLU A 34 6.27 3.84 -14.73
N THR A 35 5.32 4.44 -14.00
CA THR A 35 4.27 3.72 -13.25
C THR A 35 2.86 4.07 -13.72
N PRO A 36 2.56 4.07 -15.04
CA PRO A 36 1.37 4.70 -15.60
C PRO A 36 0.04 4.15 -15.06
N VAL A 37 0.02 2.87 -14.66
CA VAL A 37 -1.16 2.26 -14.03
C VAL A 37 -1.36 2.78 -12.61
N PHE A 38 -0.31 2.79 -11.79
CA PHE A 38 -0.38 3.29 -10.42
C PHE A 38 -0.67 4.79 -10.42
N ASP A 39 -0.03 5.56 -11.29
CA ASP A 39 -0.23 7.02 -11.41
C ASP A 39 -1.67 7.36 -11.79
N ALA A 40 -2.27 6.60 -12.71
CA ALA A 40 -3.67 6.76 -13.08
C ALA A 40 -4.62 6.39 -11.93
N LEU A 41 -4.30 5.37 -11.12
CA LEU A 41 -5.11 5.03 -9.95
C LEU A 41 -5.01 6.11 -8.87
N TRP A 42 -3.78 6.53 -8.55
CA TRP A 42 -3.48 7.54 -7.53
C TRP A 42 -4.13 8.89 -7.83
N SER A 43 -4.08 9.34 -9.10
CA SER A 43 -4.66 10.62 -9.50
C SER A 43 -6.19 10.63 -9.59
N ARG A 44 -6.84 9.48 -9.82
CA ARG A 44 -8.28 9.41 -10.13
C ARG A 44 -9.17 8.99 -8.97
N TYR A 45 -8.65 8.17 -8.06
CA TYR A 45 -9.44 7.58 -6.98
C TYR A 45 -9.01 8.10 -5.61
N PRO A 46 -9.95 8.14 -4.62
CA PRO A 46 -9.60 8.48 -3.25
C PRO A 46 -8.53 7.55 -2.70
N HIS A 47 -7.53 8.14 -2.05
CA HIS A 47 -6.41 7.43 -1.45
C HIS A 47 -6.01 8.13 -0.14
N THR A 48 -5.32 7.39 0.71
CA THR A 48 -4.77 7.88 1.98
C THR A 48 -3.39 7.24 2.22
N THR A 49 -2.66 7.76 3.18
CA THR A 49 -1.41 7.18 3.67
C THR A 49 -1.66 6.50 5.02
N LEU A 50 -0.93 5.40 5.29
CA LEU A 50 -0.95 4.66 6.53
C LEU A 50 0.49 4.46 7.02
N ASP A 51 0.68 4.40 8.33
CA ASP A 51 1.96 4.01 8.92
C ASP A 51 2.10 2.48 8.89
N ALA A 52 3.23 2.00 8.37
CA ALA A 52 3.51 0.57 8.18
C ALA A 52 4.78 0.11 8.93
N SER A 53 5.17 0.83 9.99
CA SER A 53 6.38 0.56 10.78
C SER A 53 6.23 1.06 12.22
N GLY A 54 7.18 0.72 13.08
CA GLY A 54 7.17 1.12 14.49
C GLY A 54 5.91 0.69 15.24
N GLU A 55 5.48 1.53 16.18
CA GLU A 55 4.37 1.20 17.08
C GLU A 55 3.04 0.99 16.34
N ALA A 56 2.86 1.61 15.17
CA ALA A 56 1.64 1.48 14.35
C ALA A 56 1.36 0.03 13.92
N VAL A 57 2.41 -0.79 13.83
CA VAL A 57 2.33 -2.23 13.48
C VAL A 57 2.82 -3.14 14.61
N GLY A 58 2.91 -2.61 15.84
CA GLY A 58 3.32 -3.37 17.03
C GLY A 58 4.83 -3.61 17.15
N LEU A 59 5.66 -2.86 16.42
CA LEU A 59 7.11 -2.88 16.56
C LEU A 59 7.61 -1.76 17.50
N PRO A 60 8.83 -1.86 18.06
CA PRO A 60 9.47 -0.75 18.76
C PRO A 60 9.56 0.52 17.91
N ASP A 61 9.53 1.69 18.56
CA ASP A 61 9.70 2.97 17.89
C ASP A 61 10.97 3.03 17.02
N GLY A 62 10.85 3.61 15.83
CA GLY A 62 11.90 3.69 14.82
C GLY A 62 12.25 2.37 14.11
N GLN A 63 11.64 1.24 14.47
CA GLN A 63 11.89 -0.03 13.79
C GLN A 63 11.12 -0.12 12.47
N MET A 64 11.85 -0.38 11.38
CA MET A 64 11.28 -0.58 10.04
C MET A 64 10.34 -1.80 10.02
N GLY A 65 9.25 -1.69 9.25
CA GLY A 65 8.34 -2.80 8.97
C GLY A 65 8.97 -3.90 8.10
N ASN A 66 8.26 -5.01 7.95
CA ASN A 66 8.65 -6.15 7.13
C ASN A 66 7.40 -6.93 6.67
N SER A 67 7.59 -7.89 5.77
CA SER A 67 6.51 -8.65 5.13
C SER A 67 5.73 -9.55 6.09
N GLU A 68 6.32 -9.98 7.22
CA GLU A 68 5.64 -10.83 8.21
C GLU A 68 4.74 -10.04 9.18
N VAL A 69 5.10 -8.80 9.46
CA VAL A 69 4.38 -7.91 10.39
C VAL A 69 3.26 -7.14 9.68
N GLY A 70 3.45 -6.81 8.40
CA GLY A 70 2.46 -6.11 7.57
C GLY A 70 1.26 -6.98 7.22
#